data_AF-A0A6I9X4A4-F1
#
_entry.id   AF-A0A6I9X4A4-F1
#
_cell.length_a   1.000
_cell.length_b   1.000
_cell.length_c   1.000
_cell.angle_alpha   90.00
_cell.angle_beta   90.00
_cell.angle_gamma   90.00
#
_symmetry.space_group_name_H-M   'P 1'
#
loop_
_entity.id
_entity.type
_entity.pdbx_description
1 polymer ?
#
loop_
_entity_poly.entity_id
_entity_poly.type
_entity_poly.pdbx_seq_one_letter_code
_entity_poly.pdbx_strand_id
1 'polypeptide(L)'
;MTEKDFRKERGSLTGMNEVSATISVAPQNTTRLMILQKVTSIANLGGVPSGEDNIHRFAAKTVHSGSLVLVTVELEEGSTAQLFINTEKTVIGSILLRELKPVLSQG
;
A
#
# COMPACT_ATOMS: atom_id res chain seq x y z
N MET A 1 -9.80 -6.94 7.73
CA MET A 1 -10.23 -5.73 8.48
C MET A 1 -11.21 -4.94 7.64
N THR A 2 -12.05 -4.11 8.26
CA THR A 2 -12.96 -3.23 7.50
C THR A 2 -12.23 -1.98 7.02
N GLU A 3 -12.79 -1.27 6.05
CA GLU A 3 -12.27 0.02 5.61
C GLU A 3 -12.23 1.06 6.75
N LYS A 4 -13.25 1.05 7.61
CA LYS A 4 -13.34 1.92 8.78
C LYS A 4 -12.18 1.68 9.75
N ASP A 5 -11.89 0.40 10.05
CA ASP A 5 -10.78 0.04 10.93
C ASP A 5 -9.45 0.45 10.30
N PHE A 6 -9.27 0.21 9.00
CA PHE A 6 -8.06 0.62 8.28
C PHE A 6 -7.80 2.12 8.40
N ARG A 7 -8.82 2.97 8.15
CA ARG A 7 -8.70 4.43 8.26
C ARG A 7 -8.33 4.85 9.68
N LYS A 8 -8.93 4.22 10.70
CA LYS A 8 -8.62 4.48 12.10
C LYS A 8 -7.17 4.14 12.43
N GLU A 9 -6.72 2.94 12.10
CA GLU A 9 -5.35 2.48 12.37
C GLU A 9 -4.32 3.33 11.61
N ARG A 10 -4.57 3.62 10.33
CA ARG A 10 -3.73 4.52 9.53
C ARG A 10 -3.59 5.89 10.18
N GLY A 11 -4.70 6.47 10.66
CA GLY A 11 -4.68 7.76 11.37
C GLY A 11 -3.75 7.79 12.59
N SER A 12 -3.58 6.66 13.28
CA SER A 12 -2.65 6.54 14.41
C SER A 12 -1.19 6.35 14.00
N LEU A 13 -0.94 5.94 12.75
CA LEU A 13 0.37 5.63 12.20
C LEU A 13 0.87 6.69 11.18
N THR A 14 0.06 7.66 10.80
CA THR A 14 0.50 8.76 9.94
C THR A 14 1.47 9.67 10.69
N GLY A 15 2.45 10.23 9.98
CA GLY A 15 3.54 11.03 10.56
C GLY A 15 4.84 10.21 10.65
N MET A 16 5.34 9.96 11.87
CA MET A 16 6.65 9.32 12.06
C MET A 16 6.71 7.84 11.64
N ASN A 17 5.55 7.18 11.55
CA ASN A 17 5.43 5.77 11.16
C ASN A 17 4.99 5.61 9.69
N GLU A 18 5.11 6.67 8.89
CA GLU A 18 4.73 6.70 7.49
C GLU A 18 5.97 6.86 6.59
N VAL A 19 6.02 6.04 5.54
CA VAL A 19 6.92 6.26 4.41
C VAL A 19 6.07 6.35 3.15
N SER A 20 6.33 7.33 2.31
CA SER A 20 5.57 7.55 1.08
C SER A 20 6.46 7.84 -0.12
N ALA A 21 5.93 7.60 -1.32
CA ALA A 21 6.54 8.01 -2.56
C ALA A 21 5.49 8.16 -3.66
N THR A 22 5.70 9.16 -4.50
CA THR A 22 5.04 9.25 -5.80
C THR A 22 5.74 8.32 -6.78
N ILE A 23 4.95 7.51 -7.49
CA ILE A 23 5.43 6.57 -8.48
C ILE A 23 4.69 6.82 -9.80
N SER A 24 5.39 6.63 -10.93
CA SER A 24 4.69 6.44 -12.19
C SER A 24 4.07 5.04 -12.18
N VAL A 25 2.89 4.88 -12.75
CA VAL A 25 2.18 3.61 -12.83
C VAL A 25 2.16 3.17 -14.28
N ALA A 26 2.61 1.94 -14.54
CA ALA A 26 2.55 1.41 -15.90
C ALA A 26 1.08 1.31 -16.36
N PRO A 27 0.74 1.59 -17.63
CA PRO A 27 -0.66 1.59 -18.09
C PRO A 27 -1.44 0.29 -17.77
N GLN A 28 -0.75 -0.85 -17.80
CA GLN A 28 -1.29 -2.17 -17.44
C GLN A 28 -1.58 -2.34 -15.93
N ASN A 29 -0.99 -1.51 -15.07
CA ASN A 29 -1.10 -1.57 -13.61
C ASN A 29 -2.11 -0.55 -13.06
N THR A 30 -3.05 -0.08 -13.88
CA THR A 30 -4.05 0.93 -13.49
C THR A 30 -5.36 0.33 -12.98
N THR A 31 -5.58 -0.96 -13.21
CA THR A 31 -6.81 -1.63 -12.77
C THR A 31 -6.67 -2.15 -11.34
N ARG A 32 -7.77 -2.09 -10.57
CA ARG A 32 -7.84 -2.62 -9.20
C ARG A 32 -7.34 -4.06 -9.09
N LEU A 33 -7.70 -4.92 -10.05
CA LEU A 33 -7.32 -6.33 -10.05
C LEU A 33 -5.81 -6.51 -10.22
N MET A 34 -5.19 -5.78 -11.15
CA MET A 34 -3.74 -5.83 -11.39
C MET A 34 -2.95 -5.33 -10.18
N ILE A 35 -3.38 -4.22 -9.58
CA ILE A 35 -2.75 -3.66 -8.38
C ILE A 35 -2.85 -4.65 -7.22
N LEU A 36 -4.03 -5.26 -7.02
CA LEU A 36 -4.22 -6.27 -5.99
C LEU A 36 -3.28 -7.46 -6.18
N GLN A 37 -3.23 -8.02 -7.38
CA GLN A 37 -2.36 -9.16 -7.67
C GLN A 37 -0.88 -8.83 -7.45
N LYS A 38 -0.41 -7.69 -7.93
CA LYS A 38 0.99 -7.27 -7.79
C LYS A 38 1.37 -7.02 -6.33
N VAL A 39 0.56 -6.28 -5.58
CA VAL A 39 0.83 -5.99 -4.16
C VAL A 39 0.78 -7.28 -3.32
N THR A 40 -0.22 -8.14 -3.53
CA THR A 40 -0.30 -9.41 -2.80
C THR A 40 0.85 -10.35 -3.15
N SER A 41 1.30 -10.39 -4.41
CA SER A 41 2.43 -11.23 -4.84
C SER A 41 3.77 -10.82 -4.20
N ILE A 42 3.99 -9.53 -3.97
CA ILE A 42 5.28 -9.01 -3.47
C ILE A 42 5.30 -8.94 -1.95
N ALA A 43 4.21 -8.48 -1.34
CA ALA A 43 4.19 -8.11 0.07
C ALA A 43 3.34 -9.04 0.95
N ASN A 44 2.68 -10.05 0.36
CA ASN A 44 1.76 -10.97 1.05
C ASN A 44 0.73 -10.23 1.92
N LEU A 45 0.22 -9.10 1.39
CA LEU A 45 -0.77 -8.28 2.08
C LEU A 45 -2.18 -8.66 1.62
N GLY A 46 -3.11 -8.67 2.56
CA GLY A 46 -4.52 -8.87 2.28
C GLY A 46 -5.17 -7.58 1.80
N GLY A 47 -5.93 -7.64 0.71
CA GLY A 47 -6.74 -6.51 0.24
C GLY A 47 -7.81 -6.12 1.25
N VAL A 48 -7.96 -4.83 1.49
CA VAL A 48 -9.02 -4.24 2.32
C VAL A 48 -10.09 -3.68 1.39
N PRO A 49 -11.39 -3.97 1.63
CA PRO A 49 -12.47 -3.37 0.88
C PRO A 49 -12.34 -1.84 0.85
N SER A 50 -12.62 -1.27 -0.31
CA SER A 50 -12.52 0.16 -0.58
C SER A 50 -13.75 0.58 -1.37
N GLY A 51 -14.44 1.61 -0.90
CA GLY A 51 -15.52 2.27 -1.61
C GLY A 51 -15.06 3.23 -2.70
N GLU A 52 -13.78 3.61 -2.71
CA GLU A 52 -13.18 4.46 -3.74
C GLU A 52 -12.45 3.62 -4.80
N ASP A 53 -12.68 3.94 -6.08
CA ASP A 53 -12.11 3.19 -7.21
C ASP A 53 -10.61 3.44 -7.40
N ASN A 54 -10.14 4.64 -7.05
CA ASN A 54 -8.74 5.05 -7.20
C ASN A 54 -7.90 4.77 -5.94
N ILE A 55 -8.50 4.32 -4.84
CA ILE A 55 -7.79 4.03 -3.61
C ILE A 55 -7.81 2.53 -3.33
N HIS A 56 -6.64 1.93 -3.29
CA HIS A 56 -6.45 0.52 -2.98
C HIS A 56 -5.72 0.38 -1.65
N ARG A 57 -6.30 -0.41 -0.75
CA ARG A 57 -5.84 -0.56 0.63
C ARG A 57 -5.46 -2.00 0.90
N PHE A 58 -4.37 -2.19 1.62
CA PHE A 58 -3.84 -3.51 1.96
C PHE A 58 -3.36 -3.52 3.39
N ALA A 59 -3.57 -4.63 4.09
CA ALA A 59 -3.14 -4.78 5.46
C ALA A 59 -2.53 -6.16 5.72
N ALA A 60 -1.53 -6.19 6.60
CA ALA A 60 -0.99 -7.40 7.17
C ALA A 60 -0.43 -7.15 8.57
N LYS A 61 0.00 -8.22 9.21
CA LYS A 61 0.80 -8.18 10.44
C LYS A 61 2.11 -8.91 10.20
N THR A 62 3.18 -8.40 10.78
CA THR A 62 4.47 -9.10 10.76
C THR A 62 4.36 -10.43 11.53
N VAL A 63 5.01 -11.48 11.03
CA VAL A 63 4.89 -12.83 11.62
C VAL A 63 5.42 -12.89 13.05
N HIS A 64 6.57 -12.26 13.31
CA HIS A 64 7.24 -12.37 14.61
C HIS A 64 6.75 -11.35 15.65
N SER A 65 6.60 -10.08 15.26
CA SER A 65 6.23 -9.01 16.20
C SER A 65 4.73 -8.69 16.21
N GLY A 66 3.94 -9.23 15.29
CA GLY A 66 2.52 -8.91 15.15
C GLY A 66 2.24 -7.45 14.77
N SER A 67 3.28 -6.69 14.40
CA SER A 67 3.18 -5.26 14.11
C SER A 67 2.35 -5.03 12.87
N LEU A 68 1.46 -4.04 12.94
CA LEU A 68 0.58 -3.70 11.83
C LEU A 68 1.37 -3.07 10.68
N VAL A 69 1.04 -3.49 9.46
CA VAL A 69 1.53 -2.92 8.21
C VAL A 69 0.32 -2.57 7.36
N LEU A 70 0.18 -1.30 7.01
CA LEU A 70 -0.86 -0.80 6.13
C LEU A 70 -0.21 -0.22 4.87
N VAL A 71 -0.76 -0.55 3.71
CA VAL A 71 -0.33 0.02 2.42
C VAL A 71 -1.53 0.66 1.74
N THR A 72 -1.36 1.88 1.26
CA THR A 72 -2.34 2.58 0.42
C THR A 72 -1.68 2.88 -0.92
N VAL A 73 -2.33 2.46 -2.01
CA VAL A 73 -2.01 2.89 -3.39
C VAL A 73 -3.15 3.80 -3.83
N GLU A 74 -2.86 5.08 -3.99
CA GLU A 74 -3.81 6.09 -4.44
C GLU A 74 -3.44 6.51 -5.86
N LEU A 75 -4.25 6.11 -6.83
CA LEU A 75 -4.08 6.48 -8.23
C LEU A 75 -4.45 7.95 -8.42
N GLU A 76 -3.58 8.66 -9.13
CA GLU A 76 -3.73 10.06 -9.50
C GLU A 76 -3.94 10.19 -11.02
N GLU A 77 -4.33 11.39 -11.45
CA GLU A 77 -4.39 11.72 -12.88
C GLU A 77 -3.00 11.67 -13.51
N GLY A 78 -2.90 11.26 -14.79
CA GLY A 78 -1.63 11.27 -15.51
C GLY A 78 -0.74 10.04 -15.31
N SER A 79 -1.31 8.89 -14.92
CA SER A 79 -0.58 7.63 -14.70
C SER A 79 0.47 7.72 -13.59
N THR A 80 0.17 8.47 -12.54
CA THR A 80 0.93 8.47 -11.28
C THR A 80 0.11 7.86 -10.16
N ALA A 81 0.79 7.48 -9.08
CA ALA A 81 0.14 7.08 -7.84
C ALA A 81 0.98 7.50 -6.65
N GLN A 82 0.29 7.77 -5.54
CA GLN A 82 0.91 7.89 -4.23
C GLN A 82 0.89 6.53 -3.55
N LEU A 83 2.07 6.08 -3.16
CA LEU A 83 2.23 4.91 -2.31
C LEU A 83 2.48 5.39 -0.88
N PHE A 84 1.64 4.93 0.06
CA PHE A 84 1.82 5.17 1.49
C PHE A 84 1.98 3.84 2.21
N ILE A 85 2.97 3.76 3.10
CA ILE A 85 3.22 2.60 3.93
C ILE A 85 3.28 3.05 5.38
N ASN A 86 2.34 2.57 6.18
CA ASN A 86 2.22 2.91 7.59
C ASN A 86 2.53 1.69 8.44
N THR A 87 3.57 1.78 9.27
CA THR A 87 3.96 0.72 10.20
C THR A 87 4.87 1.24 11.31
N GLU A 88 4.75 0.67 12.51
CA GLU A 88 5.67 0.92 13.64
C GLU A 88 7.10 0.39 13.38
N LYS A 89 7.28 -0.43 12.34
CA LYS A 89 8.57 -0.99 11.94
C LYS A 89 9.08 -0.26 10.71
N THR A 90 9.65 0.93 10.89
CA THR A 90 10.09 1.81 9.78
C THR A 90 10.99 1.11 8.74
N VAL A 91 11.85 0.18 9.18
CA VAL A 91 12.68 -0.64 8.26
C VAL A 91 11.82 -1.46 7.29
N ILE A 92 10.71 -2.05 7.76
CA ILE A 92 9.75 -2.78 6.92
C ILE A 92 9.07 -1.81 5.95
N GLY A 93 8.72 -0.61 6.42
CA GLY A 93 8.18 0.46 5.57
C GLY A 93 9.08 0.75 4.37
N SER A 94 10.36 1.00 4.63
CA SER A 94 11.35 1.28 3.58
C SER A 94 11.59 0.10 2.63
N ILE A 95 11.62 -1.13 3.15
CA ILE A 95 11.77 -2.34 2.31
C ILE A 95 10.57 -2.47 1.38
N LEU A 96 9.35 -2.41 1.90
CA LEU A 96 8.15 -2.53 1.09
C LEU A 96 8.04 -1.43 0.04
N LEU A 97 8.44 -0.19 0.37
CA LEU A 97 8.45 0.90 -0.59
C LEU A 97 9.40 0.59 -1.77
N ARG A 98 10.60 0.07 -1.46
CA ARG A 98 11.60 -0.30 -2.46
C ARG A 98 11.13 -1.44 -3.37
N GLU A 99 10.42 -2.43 -2.82
CA GLU A 99 9.95 -3.60 -3.57
C GLU A 99 8.68 -3.30 -4.39
N LEU A 100 7.74 -2.52 -3.85
CA LEU A 100 6.48 -2.21 -4.52
C LEU A 100 6.65 -1.19 -5.65
N LYS A 101 7.55 -0.21 -5.48
CA LYS A 101 7.80 0.82 -6.50
C LYS A 101 8.10 0.25 -7.89
N PRO A 102 9.11 -0.62 -8.10
CA PRO A 102 9.41 -1.15 -9.42
C PRO A 102 8.27 -2.00 -9.98
N VAL A 103 7.56 -2.78 -9.16
CA VAL A 103 6.50 -3.68 -9.66
C VAL A 103 5.25 -2.91 -10.10
N LEU A 104 4.98 -1.77 -9.47
CA LEU A 104 3.86 -0.90 -9.85
C LEU A 104 4.25 0.06 -11.00
N SER A 105 5.49 0.53 -11.03
CA SER A 105 6.02 1.41 -12.08
C SER A 105 6.45 0.71 -13.36
N GLN A 106 6.89 -0.53 -13.24
CA GLN A 106 7.33 -1.36 -14.34
C GLN A 106 6.42 -2.59 -14.35
N GLY A 107 5.78 -2.86 -15.48
CA GLY A 107 5.14 -4.15 -15.72
C GLY A 107 5.96 -4.91 -16.72
#